data_AF-A0A2L2WXK1-F1
#
_entry.id   AF-A0A2L2WXK1-F1
#
_cell.length_a   1.000
_cell.length_b   1.000
_cell.length_c   1.000
_cell.angle_alpha   90.00
_cell.angle_beta   90.00
_cell.angle_gamma   90.00
#
_symmetry.space_group_name_H-M   'P 1'
#
loop_
_entity.id
_entity.type
_entity.pdbx_description
1 polymer ?
#
loop_
_entity_poly.entity_id
_entity_poly.type
_entity_poly.pdbx_seq_one_letter_code
_entity_poly.pdbx_strand_id
1 'polypeptide(L)'
;MVSEKTFRPNLFYILRPVDITVPPLREVTEDIVPLSDYFLTHFAHSKEQHRRKLDASAIKALKLHPWPGNVRELKDTVLYTAFHSKTDVISAADLNFSQTEPDADDSLALRKPQKDKEKIIEAYRHSGSWTGAAKLLGISERALIEQRKKHRIGKKGEPEV
;
A
#
# COMPACT_ATOMS: atom_id res chain seq x y z
N MET A 1 8.86 -19.84 -10.04
CA MET A 1 7.86 -20.19 -11.09
C MET A 1 8.22 -21.39 -11.98
N VAL A 2 9.21 -21.30 -12.89
CA VAL A 2 9.55 -22.47 -13.75
C VAL A 2 10.33 -23.54 -12.97
N SER A 3 11.32 -23.13 -12.17
CA SER A 3 12.08 -24.00 -11.25
C SER A 3 11.20 -24.65 -10.17
N GLU A 4 10.20 -23.92 -9.70
CA GLU A 4 9.19 -24.37 -8.72
C GLU A 4 8.06 -25.22 -9.33
N LYS A 5 8.13 -25.53 -10.64
CA LYS A 5 7.11 -26.28 -11.41
C LYS A 5 5.70 -25.67 -11.40
N THR A 6 5.53 -24.42 -10.96
CA THR A 6 4.26 -23.69 -11.02
C THR A 6 3.99 -23.08 -12.40
N PHE A 7 4.97 -23.08 -13.30
CA PHE A 7 4.84 -22.59 -14.67
C PHE A 7 5.40 -23.59 -15.69
N ARG A 8 4.70 -23.78 -16.82
CA ARG A 8 5.10 -24.74 -17.86
C ARG A 8 6.39 -24.28 -18.54
N PRO A 9 7.47 -25.08 -18.51
CA PRO A 9 8.76 -24.67 -19.08
C PRO A 9 8.68 -24.32 -20.57
N ASN A 10 7.95 -25.12 -21.36
CA ASN A 10 7.83 -24.89 -22.80
C ASN A 10 7.14 -23.56 -23.12
N LEU A 11 6.13 -23.17 -22.32
CA LEU A 11 5.42 -21.90 -22.51
C LEU A 11 6.32 -20.70 -22.18
N PHE A 12 7.21 -20.85 -21.19
CA PHE A 12 8.17 -19.80 -20.84
C PHE A 12 9.13 -19.50 -21.98
N TYR A 13 9.65 -20.53 -22.65
CA TYR A 13 10.54 -20.36 -23.79
C TYR A 13 9.83 -19.78 -25.03
N ILE A 14 8.55 -20.10 -25.24
CA ILE A 14 7.77 -19.55 -26.37
C ILE A 14 7.41 -18.08 -26.13
N LEU A 15 7.07 -17.71 -24.90
CA LEU A 15 6.66 -16.34 -24.55
C LEU A 15 7.84 -15.39 -24.33
N ARG A 16 9.08 -15.90 -24.26
CA ARG A 16 10.28 -15.11 -23.95
C ARG A 16 11.35 -15.15 -25.06
N PRO A 17 11.04 -14.73 -26.30
CA PRO A 17 12.05 -14.61 -27.35
C PRO A 17 12.97 -13.38 -27.14
N VAL A 18 12.48 -12.32 -26.48
CA VAL A 18 13.23 -11.11 -26.14
C VAL A 18 12.79 -10.62 -24.76
N ASP A 19 13.75 -10.20 -23.93
CA ASP A 19 13.49 -9.61 -22.62
C ASP A 19 13.39 -8.07 -22.73
N ILE A 20 12.25 -7.52 -22.31
CA ILE A 20 12.06 -6.08 -22.13
C ILE A 20 11.87 -5.83 -20.63
N THR A 21 12.86 -5.23 -20.01
CA THR A 21 12.79 -4.82 -18.61
C THR A 21 12.18 -3.44 -18.52
N VAL A 22 11.01 -3.32 -17.90
CA VAL A 22 10.39 -2.02 -17.61
C VAL A 22 10.89 -1.56 -16.24
N PRO A 23 11.66 -0.46 -16.16
CA PRO A 23 12.13 0.04 -14.88
C PRO A 23 10.94 0.55 -14.04
N PRO A 24 10.99 0.40 -12.72
CA PRO A 24 10.00 0.98 -11.83
C PRO A 24 10.07 2.52 -11.89
N LEU A 25 8.94 3.17 -11.62
CA LEU A 25 8.82 4.62 -11.79
C LEU A 25 9.80 5.42 -10.92
N ARG A 26 10.17 4.89 -9.75
CA ARG A 26 11.18 5.47 -8.85
C ARG A 26 12.59 5.56 -9.45
N GLU A 27 12.91 4.72 -10.43
CA GLU A 27 14.19 4.73 -11.13
C GLU A 27 14.19 5.73 -12.29
N VAL A 28 12.99 6.20 -12.72
CA VAL A 28 12.81 7.13 -13.83
C VAL A 28 11.96 8.33 -13.40
N THR A 29 12.47 9.07 -12.41
CA THR A 29 11.73 10.21 -11.82
C THR A 29 11.49 11.38 -12.79
N GLU A 30 12.21 11.42 -13.91
CA GLU A 30 12.05 12.40 -14.98
C GLU A 30 10.69 12.26 -15.69
N ASP A 31 10.17 11.02 -15.78
CA ASP A 31 8.90 10.71 -16.45
C ASP A 31 7.68 11.09 -15.61
N ILE A 32 7.84 11.32 -14.31
CA ILE A 32 6.74 11.64 -13.39
C ILE A 32 5.99 12.90 -13.85
N VAL A 33 6.70 13.94 -14.26
CA VAL A 33 6.08 15.22 -14.67
C VAL A 33 5.34 15.09 -16.00
N PRO A 34 5.95 14.56 -17.09
CA PRO A 34 5.25 14.32 -18.36
C PRO A 34 4.04 13.40 -18.21
N LEU A 35 4.16 12.30 -17.45
CA LEU A 35 3.05 11.38 -17.20
C LEU A 35 1.90 12.08 -16.45
N SER A 36 2.23 12.86 -15.42
CA SER A 36 1.23 13.61 -14.67
C SER A 36 0.49 14.62 -15.55
N ASP A 37 1.22 15.37 -16.40
CA ASP A 37 0.60 16.34 -17.32
C ASP A 37 -0.29 15.65 -18.37
N TYR A 38 0.12 14.47 -18.86
CA TYR A 38 -0.70 13.64 -19.72
C TYR A 38 -2.01 13.22 -19.04
N PHE A 39 -1.96 12.71 -17.80
CA PHE A 39 -3.16 12.30 -17.07
C PHE A 39 -4.10 13.48 -16.79
N LEU A 40 -3.56 14.64 -16.39
CA LEU A 40 -4.35 15.85 -16.15
C LEU A 40 -5.00 16.37 -17.43
N THR A 41 -4.28 16.35 -18.56
CA THR A 41 -4.80 16.75 -19.86
C THR A 41 -5.94 15.82 -20.30
N HIS A 42 -5.74 14.51 -20.18
CA HIS A 42 -6.76 13.53 -20.53
C HIS A 42 -8.01 13.65 -19.66
N PHE A 43 -7.82 13.87 -18.34
CA PHE A 43 -8.92 14.10 -17.41
C PHE A 43 -9.72 15.37 -17.75
N ALA A 44 -9.03 16.47 -18.01
CA ALA A 44 -9.63 17.74 -18.38
C ALA A 44 -10.49 17.61 -19.65
N HIS A 45 -9.96 16.93 -20.67
CA HIS A 45 -10.69 16.64 -21.89
C HIS A 45 -11.92 15.75 -21.64
N SER A 46 -11.79 14.69 -20.84
CA SER A 46 -12.89 13.78 -20.51
C SER A 46 -14.00 14.43 -19.68
N LYS A 47 -13.69 15.49 -18.93
CA LYS A 47 -14.64 16.19 -18.06
C LYS A 47 -15.11 17.53 -18.63
N GLU A 48 -14.65 17.90 -19.82
CA GLU A 48 -14.90 19.22 -20.43
C GLU A 48 -14.54 20.38 -19.48
N GLN A 49 -13.43 20.22 -18.76
CA GLN A 49 -12.95 21.16 -17.75
C GLN A 49 -11.59 21.74 -18.11
N HIS A 50 -11.21 22.84 -17.45
CA HIS A 50 -9.87 23.40 -17.58
C HIS A 50 -8.83 22.45 -16.99
N ARG A 51 -7.66 22.39 -17.62
CA ARG A 51 -6.56 21.56 -17.16
C ARG A 51 -6.01 22.12 -15.84
N ARG A 52 -6.07 21.30 -14.78
CA ARG A 52 -5.38 21.57 -13.52
C ARG A 52 -3.86 21.56 -13.75
N LYS A 53 -3.11 22.38 -12.99
CA LYS A 53 -1.65 22.47 -13.05
C LYS A 53 -1.04 22.05 -11.72
N LEU A 54 0.10 21.36 -11.79
CA LEU A 54 0.90 21.05 -10.60
C LEU A 54 1.82 22.23 -10.29
N ASP A 55 1.85 22.66 -9.03
CA ASP A 55 2.87 23.61 -8.58
C ASP A 55 4.21 22.91 -8.28
N ALA A 56 5.23 23.70 -7.92
CA ALA A 56 6.54 23.17 -7.58
C ALA A 56 6.53 22.27 -6.34
N SER A 57 5.60 22.48 -5.41
CA SER A 57 5.47 21.67 -4.19
C SER A 57 4.91 20.28 -4.51
N ALA A 58 3.89 20.21 -5.36
CA ALA A 58 3.30 18.97 -5.83
C ALA A 58 4.30 18.16 -6.64
N ILE A 59 5.02 18.79 -7.57
CA ILE A 59 6.07 18.13 -8.36
C ILE A 59 7.15 17.53 -7.44
N LYS A 60 7.58 18.29 -6.43
CA LYS A 60 8.57 17.81 -5.46
C LYS A 60 8.04 16.61 -4.66
N ALA A 61 6.81 16.67 -4.20
CA ALA A 61 6.17 15.57 -3.46
C ALA A 61 6.04 14.31 -4.32
N LEU A 62 5.59 14.45 -5.57
CA LEU A 62 5.49 13.33 -6.53
C LEU A 62 6.86 12.69 -6.81
N LYS A 63 7.94 13.49 -6.92
CA LYS A 63 9.30 12.97 -7.15
C LYS A 63 9.91 12.26 -5.94
N LEU A 64 9.52 12.65 -4.72
CA LEU A 64 10.01 12.04 -3.49
C LEU A 64 9.28 10.75 -3.12
N HIS A 65 8.10 10.51 -3.70
CA HIS A 65 7.30 9.33 -3.41
C HIS A 65 7.94 8.05 -4.03
N PRO A 66 7.97 6.92 -3.31
CA PRO A 66 8.62 5.69 -3.77
C PRO A 66 7.87 4.92 -4.87
N TRP A 67 6.60 5.26 -5.13
CA TRP A 67 5.73 4.65 -6.16
C TRP A 67 5.74 3.11 -6.18
N PRO A 68 5.38 2.44 -5.07
CA PRO A 68 5.35 0.98 -5.04
C PRO A 68 4.32 0.38 -6.04
N GLY A 69 3.26 1.11 -6.40
CA GLY A 69 2.32 0.76 -7.47
C GLY A 69 2.72 1.24 -8.87
N ASN A 70 3.96 1.74 -9.04
CA ASN A 70 4.50 2.32 -10.28
C ASN A 70 3.55 3.38 -10.90
N VAL A 71 3.39 3.35 -12.23
CA VAL A 71 2.60 4.33 -13.00
C VAL A 71 1.11 4.27 -12.68
N ARG A 72 0.59 3.11 -12.25
CA ARG A 72 -0.84 2.99 -11.90
C ARG A 72 -1.18 3.87 -10.69
N GLU A 73 -0.35 3.78 -9.66
CA GLU A 73 -0.52 4.61 -8.46
C GLU A 73 -0.38 6.09 -8.78
N LEU A 74 0.62 6.48 -9.58
CA LEU A 74 0.76 7.87 -10.04
C LEU A 74 -0.52 8.37 -10.72
N LYS A 75 -1.07 7.58 -11.66
CA LYS A 75 -2.31 7.91 -12.35
C LYS A 75 -3.45 8.11 -11.35
N ASP A 76 -3.66 7.16 -10.45
CA ASP A 76 -4.79 7.19 -9.52
C ASP A 76 -4.67 8.38 -8.56
N THR A 77 -3.48 8.66 -8.01
CA THR A 77 -3.22 9.84 -7.17
C THR A 77 -3.52 11.14 -7.93
N VAL A 78 -2.99 11.30 -9.14
CA VAL A 78 -3.18 12.52 -9.94
C VAL A 78 -4.66 12.72 -10.31
N LEU A 79 -5.35 11.67 -10.74
CA LEU A 79 -6.77 11.75 -11.11
C LEU A 79 -7.67 11.99 -9.90
N TYR A 80 -7.39 11.33 -8.77
CA TYR A 80 -8.13 11.54 -7.53
C TYR A 80 -7.98 12.99 -7.07
N THR A 81 -6.76 13.51 -7.04
CA THR A 81 -6.51 14.91 -6.67
C THR A 81 -7.16 15.88 -7.66
N ALA A 82 -7.08 15.63 -8.97
CA ALA A 82 -7.73 16.47 -9.96
C ALA A 82 -9.26 16.54 -9.75
N PHE A 83 -9.89 15.41 -9.42
CA PHE A 83 -11.32 15.32 -9.16
C PHE A 83 -11.74 16.06 -7.88
N HIS A 84 -10.94 15.99 -6.80
CA HIS A 84 -11.27 16.60 -5.51
C HIS A 84 -10.76 18.04 -5.33
N SER A 85 -9.80 18.45 -6.16
CA SER A 85 -9.26 19.81 -6.15
C SER A 85 -10.38 20.82 -6.41
N LYS A 86 -10.42 21.88 -5.62
CA LYS A 86 -11.32 23.03 -5.85
C LYS A 86 -10.66 24.08 -6.74
N THR A 87 -9.33 24.14 -6.70
CA THR A 87 -8.47 25.12 -7.38
C THR A 87 -7.85 24.55 -8.65
N ASP A 88 -7.53 25.42 -9.61
CA ASP A 88 -6.83 25.03 -10.83
C ASP A 88 -5.36 24.65 -10.60
N VAL A 89 -4.82 24.97 -9.43
CA VAL A 89 -3.46 24.64 -9.03
C VAL A 89 -3.52 23.58 -7.93
N ILE A 90 -2.82 22.48 -8.17
CA ILE A 90 -2.64 21.35 -7.25
C ILE A 90 -1.30 21.55 -6.53
N SER A 91 -1.37 21.58 -5.20
CA SER A 91 -0.22 21.67 -4.30
C SER A 91 0.10 20.32 -3.66
N ALA A 92 1.21 20.23 -2.92
CA ALA A 92 1.55 19.03 -2.16
C ALA A 92 0.49 18.62 -1.14
N ALA A 93 -0.28 19.57 -0.60
CA ALA A 93 -1.32 19.29 0.39
C ALA A 93 -2.57 18.63 -0.23
N ASP A 94 -2.76 18.79 -1.53
CA ASP A 94 -3.89 18.19 -2.27
C ASP A 94 -3.59 16.77 -2.74
N LEU A 95 -2.30 16.38 -2.73
CA LEU A 95 -1.87 15.04 -3.14
C LEU A 95 -2.16 14.03 -2.03
N ASN A 96 -3.00 13.05 -2.36
CA ASN A 96 -3.27 11.92 -1.49
C ASN A 96 -2.50 10.70 -2.00
N PHE A 97 -1.35 10.44 -1.37
CA PHE A 97 -0.63 9.19 -1.54
C PHE A 97 -1.37 8.13 -0.73
N SER A 98 -2.07 7.24 -1.43
CA SER A 98 -2.75 6.14 -0.78
C SER A 98 -1.71 5.34 0.00
N GLN A 99 -1.79 5.30 1.33
CA GLN A 99 -0.94 4.44 2.18
C GLN A 99 -1.27 2.95 2.01
N THR A 100 -1.85 2.57 0.87
CA THR A 100 -1.86 1.21 0.42
C THR A 100 -0.45 0.97 -0.08
N GLU A 101 0.51 0.73 0.82
CA GLU A 101 1.69 -0.02 0.43
C GLU A 101 1.15 -1.29 -0.26
N PRO A 102 1.33 -1.48 -1.59
CA PRO A 102 1.49 -2.84 -2.04
C PRO A 102 2.68 -3.33 -1.24
N ASP A 103 2.50 -4.40 -0.45
CA ASP A 103 3.60 -5.20 0.07
C ASP A 103 4.48 -5.61 -1.13
N ALA A 104 5.37 -4.71 -1.56
CA ALA A 104 6.58 -4.98 -2.30
C ALA A 104 7.71 -5.19 -1.28
N ASP A 105 7.34 -5.64 -0.09
CA ASP A 105 8.26 -6.21 0.85
C ASP A 105 8.08 -7.73 0.82
N ASP A 106 9.05 -8.35 0.19
CA ASP A 106 9.52 -9.69 0.49
C ASP A 106 10.12 -9.76 1.93
N SER A 107 9.58 -8.97 2.88
CA SER A 107 9.84 -9.01 4.33
C SER A 107 8.63 -9.47 5.15
N LEU A 108 7.73 -10.24 4.52
CA LEU A 108 6.76 -11.08 5.25
C LEU A 108 7.44 -12.10 6.22
N ALA A 109 8.76 -12.09 6.35
CA ALA A 109 9.45 -12.49 7.57
C ALA A 109 9.55 -11.32 8.58
N LEU A 110 8.62 -11.30 9.55
CA LEU A 110 8.68 -10.58 10.85
C LEU A 110 8.09 -9.16 10.91
N ARG A 111 6.81 -8.99 10.59
CA ARG A 111 5.98 -8.08 11.42
C ARG A 111 6.02 -8.61 12.85
N LYS A 112 6.83 -7.96 13.67
CA LYS A 112 7.20 -8.29 15.06
C LYS A 112 6.05 -8.94 15.85
N PRO A 113 6.03 -10.29 15.98
CA PRO A 113 5.01 -11.00 16.75
C PRO A 113 4.99 -10.58 18.24
N GLN A 114 6.04 -9.93 18.72
CA GLN A 114 6.16 -9.37 20.07
C GLN A 114 5.17 -8.22 20.32
N LYS A 115 5.00 -7.28 19.38
CA LYS A 115 4.12 -6.10 19.59
C LYS A 115 2.65 -6.48 19.61
N ASP A 116 2.26 -7.49 18.84
CA ASP A 116 0.90 -8.00 18.84
C ASP A 116 0.61 -8.81 20.12
N LYS A 117 1.58 -9.59 20.59
CA LYS A 117 1.49 -10.31 21.88
C LYS A 117 1.34 -9.37 23.06
N GLU A 118 2.13 -8.31 23.13
CA GLU A 118 2.08 -7.31 24.22
C GLU A 118 0.72 -6.60 24.27
N LYS A 119 0.20 -6.15 23.13
CA LYS A 119 -1.12 -5.51 23.05
C LYS A 119 -2.27 -6.43 23.45
N ILE A 120 -2.19 -7.72 23.10
CA ILE A 120 -3.19 -8.72 23.51
C ILE A 120 -3.15 -8.95 25.02
N ILE A 121 -1.95 -9.03 25.61
CA ILE A 121 -1.77 -9.19 27.06
C ILE A 121 -2.26 -7.94 27.82
N GLU A 122 -1.94 -6.76 27.33
CA GLU A 122 -2.37 -5.48 27.90
C GLU A 122 -3.90 -5.33 27.84
N ALA A 123 -4.52 -5.61 26.69
CA ALA A 123 -5.97 -5.60 26.54
C ALA A 123 -6.65 -6.59 27.51
N TYR A 124 -6.07 -7.76 27.73
CA TYR A 124 -6.56 -8.74 28.71
C TYR A 124 -6.40 -8.27 30.16
N ARG A 125 -5.27 -7.64 30.51
CA ARG A 125 -5.05 -7.07 31.86
C ARG A 125 -6.07 -5.98 32.17
N HIS A 126 -6.40 -5.14 31.20
CA HIS A 126 -7.39 -4.07 31.37
C HIS A 126 -8.83 -4.58 31.44
N SER A 127 -9.18 -5.64 30.72
CA SER A 127 -10.56 -6.15 30.68
C SER A 127 -10.86 -7.27 31.67
N GLY A 128 -9.83 -7.99 32.15
CA GLY A 128 -9.96 -9.21 32.96
C GLY A 128 -10.65 -10.38 32.26
N SER A 129 -11.02 -10.23 30.97
CA SER A 129 -11.83 -11.18 30.20
C SER A 129 -11.50 -11.11 28.71
N TRP A 130 -11.51 -12.27 28.04
CA TRP A 130 -11.22 -12.35 26.60
C TRP A 130 -12.27 -11.63 25.74
N THR A 131 -13.54 -11.66 26.15
CA THR A 131 -14.64 -10.91 25.52
C THR A 131 -14.43 -9.41 25.63
N GLY A 132 -14.04 -8.91 26.81
CA GLY A 132 -13.73 -7.49 27.00
C GLY A 132 -12.47 -7.05 26.26
N ALA A 133 -11.46 -7.91 26.18
CA ALA A 133 -10.22 -7.62 25.45
C ALA A 133 -10.49 -7.51 23.93
N ALA A 134 -11.34 -8.38 23.39
CA ALA A 134 -11.75 -8.33 21.98
C ALA A 134 -12.47 -7.02 21.65
N LYS A 135 -13.33 -6.55 22.55
CA LYS A 135 -14.04 -5.27 22.42
C LYS A 135 -13.09 -4.08 22.48
N LEU A 136 -12.09 -4.09 23.36
CA LEU A 136 -11.06 -3.03 23.44
C LEU A 136 -10.17 -2.99 22.20
N LEU A 137 -9.86 -4.16 21.63
CA LEU A 137 -9.06 -4.30 20.41
C LEU A 137 -9.86 -4.10 19.12
N GLY A 138 -11.18 -3.92 19.21
CA GLY A 138 -12.06 -3.71 18.05
C GLY A 138 -12.17 -4.94 17.13
N ILE A 139 -11.88 -6.14 17.62
CA ILE A 139 -11.92 -7.39 16.85
C ILE A 139 -12.95 -8.37 17.40
N SER A 140 -13.35 -9.34 16.58
CA SER A 140 -14.26 -10.39 17.04
C SER A 140 -13.58 -11.32 18.05
N GLU A 141 -14.34 -11.86 19.00
CA GLU A 141 -13.83 -12.81 20.01
C GLU A 141 -13.14 -14.02 19.35
N ARG A 142 -13.70 -14.49 18.23
CA ARG A 142 -13.14 -15.60 17.45
C ARG A 142 -11.77 -15.25 16.86
N ALA A 143 -11.60 -14.04 16.33
CA ALA A 143 -10.32 -13.56 15.83
C ALA A 143 -9.29 -13.42 16.96
N LEU A 144 -9.70 -12.92 18.14
CA LEU A 144 -8.80 -12.81 19.29
C LEU A 144 -8.34 -14.19 19.79
N ILE A 145 -9.23 -15.18 19.84
CA ILE A 145 -8.88 -16.56 20.22
C ILE A 145 -7.90 -17.19 19.22
N GLU A 146 -8.05 -16.89 17.94
CA GLU A 146 -7.13 -17.33 16.89
C GLU A 146 -5.74 -16.69 17.05
N GLN A 147 -5.68 -15.39 17.31
CA GLN A 147 -4.44 -14.69 17.63
C GLN A 147 -3.80 -15.22 18.92
N ARG A 148 -4.59 -15.54 19.96
CA ARG A 148 -4.10 -16.17 21.20
C ARG A 148 -3.38 -17.49 20.93
N LYS A 149 -3.97 -18.37 20.09
CA LYS A 149 -3.37 -19.64 19.68
C LYS A 149 -2.12 -19.44 18.84
N LYS A 150 -2.16 -18.48 17.91
CA LYS A 150 -1.04 -18.14 17.03
C LYS A 150 0.18 -17.62 17.79
N HIS A 151 -0.05 -16.85 18.87
CA HIS A 151 1.00 -16.23 19.69
C HIS A 151 1.35 -17.00 20.98
N ARG A 152 0.81 -18.22 21.17
CA ARG A 152 1.04 -19.08 22.37
C ARG A 152 0.88 -18.31 23.68
N ILE A 153 -0.26 -17.62 23.81
CA ILE A 153 -0.62 -16.90 25.05
C ILE A 153 -1.49 -17.83 25.89
N GLY A 154 -1.10 -18.05 27.14
CA GLY A 154 -1.79 -18.91 28.09
C GLY A 154 -3.22 -18.44 28.37
N LYS A 155 -4.06 -19.35 28.89
CA LYS A 155 -5.50 -19.11 29.13
C LYS A 155 -5.78 -17.91 30.05
N LYS A 156 -4.79 -17.48 30.84
CA LYS A 156 -4.82 -16.34 31.78
C LYS A 156 -4.07 -15.08 31.31
N GLY A 157 -3.69 -14.98 30.03
CA GLY A 157 -2.97 -13.80 29.51
C GLY A 157 -1.49 -13.75 29.89
N GLU A 158 -0.89 -14.92 30.21
CA GLU A 158 0.53 -15.07 30.49
C GLU A 158 1.27 -15.55 29.23
N PRO A 159 2.51 -15.11 28.98
CA PRO A 159 3.33 -15.73 27.96
C PRO A 159 3.61 -17.19 28.35
N GLU A 160 3.25 -18.17 27.51
CA GLU A 160 3.80 -19.52 27.67
C GLU A 160 5.32 -19.44 27.45
N VAL A 161 6.08 -20.02 28.39
CA VAL A 161 7.55 -20.19 28.32
C VAL A 161 7.88 -21.32 27.37
#